data_AF-A0A7C6SH21-F1
#
_entry.id   AF-A0A7C6SH21-F1
#
_cell.length_a   1.000
_cell.length_b   1.000
_cell.length_c   1.000
_cell.angle_alpha   90.00
_cell.angle_beta   90.00
_cell.angle_gamma   90.00
#
_symmetry.space_group_name_H-M   'P 1'
#
loop_
_entity.id
_entity.type
_entity.pdbx_description
1 polymer ?
#
loop_
_entity_poly.entity_id
_entity_poly.type
_entity_poly.pdbx_seq_one_letter_code
_entity_poly.pdbx_strand_id
1 'polypeptide(L)' 'VQALSSPRVGDEVLLIGEPFTLEEMADLLGSIPNEVMTQFSVRIPRILI' A
#
# COMPACT_ATOMS: atom_id res chain seq x y z
N VAL A 1 -7.20 17.98 16.89
CA VAL A 1 -7.29 17.50 15.49
C VAL A 1 -6.35 18.37 14.66
N GLN A 2 -5.12 17.93 14.44
CA GLN A 2 -4.18 18.64 13.57
C GLN A 2 -4.67 18.45 12.13
N ALA A 3 -4.85 19.55 11.40
CA ALA A 3 -5.22 19.51 9.99
C ALA A 3 -4.03 18.92 9.22
N LEU A 4 -4.11 17.65 8.84
CA LEU A 4 -3.27 17.11 7.78
C LEU A 4 -3.56 17.97 6.56
N SER A 5 -2.55 18.68 6.06
CA SER A 5 -2.64 19.49 4.86
C SER A 5 -3.29 18.67 3.75
N SER A 6 -4.25 19.25 3.03
CA SER A 6 -4.92 18.53 1.93
C SER A 6 -3.88 17.98 0.94
N PRO A 7 -3.97 16.71 0.55
CA PRO A 7 -3.02 16.09 -0.37
C PRO A 7 -3.04 16.82 -1.72
N ARG A 8 -1.86 16.93 -2.33
CA ARG A 8 -1.62 17.60 -3.62
C ARG A 8 -1.25 16.58 -4.69
N VAL A 9 -1.39 17.00 -5.95
CA VAL A 9 -0.95 16.19 -7.10
C VAL A 9 0.56 16.00 -7.02
N GLY A 10 0.99 14.74 -7.03
CA GLY A 10 2.39 14.35 -6.93
C GLY A 10 2.85 13.93 -5.54
N ASP A 11 2.00 14.07 -4.51
CA ASP A 11 2.30 13.57 -3.18
C ASP A 11 2.40 12.03 -3.20
N GLU A 12 3.33 11.49 -2.42
CA GLU A 12 3.50 10.06 -2.24
C GLU A 12 2.31 9.47 -1.47
N VAL A 13 1.86 8.30 -1.91
CA VAL A 13 0.80 7.55 -1.24
C VAL A 13 1.30 6.13 -0.99
N LEU A 14 1.36 5.76 0.28
CA LEU A 14 1.67 4.41 0.70
C LEU A 14 0.39 3.58 0.70
N LEU A 15 0.37 2.53 -0.13
CA LEU A 15 -0.74 1.57 -0.16
C LEU A 15 -0.51 0.41 0.81
N ILE A 16 0.74 0.00 1.01
CA ILE A 16 1.18 -1.06 1.93
C ILE A 16 2.55 -0.67 2.48
N GLY A 17 2.73 -0.75 3.79
CA GLY A 17 3.91 -0.28 4.54
C GLY A 17 3.48 0.57 5.74
N GLU A 18 4.37 0.81 6.71
CA GLU A 18 4.01 1.51 7.95
C GLU A 18 3.33 2.87 7.68
N PRO A 19 2.17 3.17 8.31
CA PRO A 19 1.51 2.39 9.37
C PRO A 19 0.52 1.30 8.89
N PHE A 20 0.29 1.17 7.58
CA PHE A 20 -0.72 0.28 7.01
C PHE A 20 -0.14 -1.05 6.52
N THR A 21 -0.35 -2.13 7.28
CA THR A 21 0.36 -3.40 7.02
C THR A 21 -0.23 -4.20 5.86
N LEU A 22 0.52 -5.22 5.41
CA LEU A 22 0.05 -6.14 4.38
C LEU A 22 -1.13 -6.99 4.87
N GLU A 23 -1.14 -7.34 6.15
CA GLU A 23 -2.21 -8.06 6.81
C GLU A 23 -3.51 -7.23 6.81
N GLU A 24 -3.43 -5.95 7.15
CA GLU A 24 -4.59 -5.05 7.12
C GLU A 24 -5.16 -4.91 5.70
N MET A 25 -4.29 -4.86 4.68
CA MET A 25 -4.71 -4.90 3.28
C MET A 25 -5.43 -6.21 2.93
N ALA A 26 -4.89 -7.35 3.37
CA ALA A 26 -5.48 -8.66 3.09
C ALA A 26 -6.86 -8.80 3.75
N ASP A 27 -7.02 -8.33 4.98
CA ASP A 27 -8.29 -8.32 5.70
C ASP A 27 -9.35 -7.47 4.99
N LEU A 28 -8.99 -6.27 4.51
CA LEU A 28 -9.89 -5.41 3.73
C LEU A 28 -10.36 -6.06 2.43
N LEU A 29 -9.48 -6.83 1.78
CA LEU A 29 -9.76 -7.50 0.51
C LEU A 29 -10.44 -8.86 0.70
N GLY A 30 -10.59 -9.35 1.94
CA GLY A 30 -11.11 -10.68 2.23
C GLY A 30 -10.23 -11.79 1.66
N SER A 31 -8.91 -11.61 1.74
CA SER A 31 -7.89 -12.48 1.15
C SER A 31 -6.80 -12.79 2.17
N ILE A 32 -5.70 -13.41 1.75
CA ILE A 32 -4.53 -13.69 2.58
C ILE A 32 -3.32 -12.85 2.11
N PRO A 33 -2.36 -12.51 3.00
CA PRO A 33 -1.20 -11.69 2.65
C PRO A 33 -0.44 -12.16 1.41
N ASN A 34 -0.29 -13.49 1.25
CA ASN A 34 0.43 -14.07 0.12
C ASN A 34 -0.29 -13.87 -1.22
N GLU A 35 -1.62 -13.90 -1.24
CA GLU A 35 -2.40 -13.60 -2.45
C GLU A 35 -2.21 -12.13 -2.84
N VAL A 36 -2.31 -11.21 -1.89
CA VAL A 36 -2.09 -9.77 -2.15
C VAL A 36 -0.71 -9.53 -2.77
N MET A 37 0.34 -10.13 -2.21
CA MET A 37 1.71 -9.96 -2.72
C MET A 37 1.93 -10.54 -4.12
N THR A 38 1.30 -11.68 -4.42
CA THR A 38 1.50 -12.37 -5.71
C THR A 38 0.70 -11.74 -6.86
N GLN A 39 -0.31 -10.91 -6.55
CA GLN A 39 -1.08 -10.15 -7.54
C GLN A 39 -0.33 -8.92 -8.10
N PHE A 40 0.84 -8.57 -7.56
CA PHE A 40 1.64 -7.48 -8.10
C PHE A 40 2.14 -7.78 -9.52
N SER A 41 1.50 -7.11 -10.47
CA SER A 41 1.84 -7.25 -11.89
C SER A 41 3.24 -6.74 -12.21
N VAL A 42 3.78 -7.21 -13.34
CA VAL A 42 5.08 -6.78 -13.89
C VAL A 42 5.19 -5.28 -14.19
N ARG A 43 4.07 -4.53 -14.18
CA ARG A 43 4.05 -3.08 -14.38
C ARG A 43 4.50 -2.29 -13.15
N ILE A 44 4.54 -2.93 -11.99
CA ILE A 44 5.01 -2.31 -10.75
C ILE A 44 6.53 -2.53 -10.67
N PRO A 45 7.35 -1.48 -10.80
CA PRO A 45 8.80 -1.61 -10.75
C PRO A 45 9.25 -2.07 -9.36
N ARG A 46 10.21 -2.98 -9.30
CA ARG A 46 10.80 -3.48 -8.05
C ARG A 46 12.16 -2.81 -7.86
N ILE A 47 12.33 -2.12 -6.74
CA ILE A 47 13.60 -1.54 -6.31
C ILE A 47 14.15 -2.44 -5.20
N LEU A 48 15.35 -3.00 -5.41
CA LEU A 48 16.06 -3.80 -4.41
C LEU A 48 17.05 -2.87 -3.71
N ILE A 49 16.80 -2.63 -2.42
CA ILE A 49 17.62 -1.77 -1.54
C ILE A 49 18.47 -2.60 -0.59
#